data_AF-A0A6N9T2D9-F1
#
_entry.id   AF-A0A6N9T2D9-F1
#
_cell.length_a   1.000
_cell.length_b   1.000
_cell.length_c   1.000
_cell.angle_alpha   90.00
_cell.angle_beta   90.00
_cell.angle_gamma   90.00
#
_symmetry.space_group_name_H-M   'P 1'
#
loop_
_entity.id
_entity.type
_entity.pdbx_description
1 polymer ?
#
loop_
_entity_poly.entity_id
_entity_poly.type
_entity_poly.pdbx_seq_one_letter_code
_entity_poly.pdbx_strand_id
1 'polypeptide(L)'
;MSDVRTCRECGISHIEQGDEIDGEPLCWAEDDLCSRCQDVLFKQQEADAARYRYLRNRSTTSAAIAEGGVFGGQIPDNLILGGEDLDRAIDAAISQSAGRYGDTLERRLALCLAEIVDQPLLTGRDEPGGFSSPLEIRLGFFKPELSERAAELLEEVGL
;
A
#
# COMPACT_ATOMS: atom_id res chain seq x y z
N MET A 1 31.75 -6.73 0.06
CA MET A 1 30.74 -7.43 -0.76
C MET A 1 29.97 -6.34 -1.47
N SER A 2 30.15 -6.17 -2.78
CA SER A 2 29.37 -5.16 -3.52
C SER A 2 27.94 -5.67 -3.57
N ASP A 3 26.97 -4.88 -3.10
CA ASP A 3 25.56 -5.19 -3.27
C ASP A 3 25.27 -5.30 -4.76
N VAL A 4 25.04 -6.53 -5.23
CA VAL A 4 24.65 -6.79 -6.61
C VAL A 4 23.17 -6.43 -6.72
N ARG A 5 22.88 -5.21 -7.15
CA ARG A 5 21.51 -4.78 -7.46
C ARG A 5 20.96 -5.66 -8.57
N THR A 6 19.74 -6.15 -8.41
CA THR A 6 19.07 -6.98 -9.41
C THR A 6 17.65 -6.48 -9.61
N CYS A 7 17.24 -6.27 -10.86
CA CYS A 7 15.89 -5.85 -11.17
C CYS A 7 14.91 -6.99 -10.91
N ARG A 8 13.91 -6.76 -10.06
CA ARG A 8 12.87 -7.72 -9.70
C ARG A 8 12.02 -8.18 -10.89
N GLU A 9 11.90 -7.34 -11.92
CA GLU A 9 11.04 -7.61 -13.08
C GLU A 9 11.77 -8.32 -14.23
N CYS A 10 12.96 -7.83 -14.63
CA CYS A 10 13.69 -8.37 -15.78
C CYS A 10 14.97 -9.13 -15.43
N GLY A 11 15.37 -9.14 -14.16
CA GLY A 11 16.55 -9.88 -13.69
C GLY A 11 17.90 -9.27 -14.10
N ILE A 12 17.94 -8.08 -14.73
CA ILE A 12 19.21 -7.41 -14.99
C ILE A 12 19.93 -7.15 -13.67
N SER A 13 21.23 -7.42 -13.59
CA SER A 13 22.01 -7.31 -12.35
C SER A 13 23.18 -6.32 -12.45
N HIS A 14 23.33 -5.67 -13.59
CA HIS A 14 24.40 -4.72 -13.88
C HIS A 14 23.91 -3.71 -14.93
N ILE A 15 24.13 -2.42 -14.69
CA ILE A 15 23.80 -1.31 -15.60
C ILE A 15 25.00 -0.36 -15.59
N GLU A 16 25.61 -0.13 -16.74
CA GLU A 16 26.75 0.78 -16.91
C GLU A 16 26.31 2.19 -17.30
N GLN A 17 27.18 3.17 -17.02
CA GLN A 17 26.93 4.55 -17.41
C GLN A 17 26.99 4.68 -18.93
N GLY A 18 25.85 4.95 -19.56
CA GLY A 18 25.70 5.03 -21.01
C GLY A 18 25.02 3.82 -21.65
N ASP A 19 24.58 2.84 -20.85
CA ASP A 19 23.66 1.82 -21.34
C ASP A 19 22.35 2.47 -21.80
N GLU A 20 21.89 2.10 -22.98
CA GLU A 20 20.65 2.60 -23.58
C GLU A 20 19.78 1.43 -24.01
N ILE A 21 18.47 1.55 -23.81
CA ILE A 21 17.47 0.64 -24.35
C ILE A 21 16.45 1.45 -25.12
N ASP A 22 16.18 1.03 -26.36
CA ASP A 22 15.24 1.71 -27.26
C ASP A 22 15.56 3.21 -27.47
N GLY A 23 16.83 3.58 -27.35
CA GLY A 23 17.32 4.96 -27.51
C GLY A 23 17.15 5.83 -26.25
N GLU A 24 16.71 5.25 -25.14
CA GLU A 24 16.58 5.93 -23.85
C GLU A 24 17.64 5.43 -22.85
N PRO A 25 18.19 6.30 -21.98
CA PRO A 25 19.16 5.90 -20.97
C PRO A 25 18.59 4.87 -19.98
N LEU A 26 19.29 3.75 -19.83
CA LEU A 26 18.98 2.72 -18.85
C LEU A 26 19.63 3.07 -17.51
N CYS A 27 18.83 3.09 -16.44
CA CYS A 27 19.33 3.32 -15.10
C CYS A 27 18.55 2.52 -14.06
N TRP A 28 19.04 2.52 -12.81
CA TRP A 28 18.29 2.01 -11.67
C TRP A 28 17.30 3.09 -11.23
N ALA A 29 16.01 2.77 -11.37
CA ALA A 29 14.90 3.60 -10.89
C ALA A 29 14.70 3.48 -9.38
N GLU A 30 14.81 2.25 -8.88
CA GLU A 30 14.78 1.89 -7.46
C GLU A 30 15.93 0.92 -7.17
N ASP A 31 16.12 0.52 -5.91
CA ASP A 31 17.21 -0.38 -5.51
C ASP A 31 17.16 -1.76 -6.20
N ASP A 32 15.95 -2.20 -6.59
CA ASP A 32 15.67 -3.46 -7.26
C ASP A 32 14.80 -3.29 -8.52
N LEU A 33 14.80 -2.12 -9.16
CA LEU A 33 14.02 -1.87 -10.40
C LEU A 33 14.78 -1.02 -11.41
N CYS A 34 14.88 -1.48 -12.66
CA CYS A 34 15.43 -0.67 -13.75
C CYS A 34 14.39 0.25 -14.38
N SER A 35 14.84 1.38 -14.94
CA SER A 35 13.99 2.41 -15.55
C SER A 35 13.05 1.86 -16.62
N ARG A 36 13.52 0.95 -17.47
CA ARG A 36 12.67 0.26 -18.46
C ARG A 36 11.48 -0.45 -17.82
N CYS A 37 11.72 -1.22 -16.75
CA CYS A 37 10.66 -1.98 -16.08
C CYS A 37 9.71 -1.05 -15.33
N GLN A 38 10.23 0.04 -14.75
CA GLN A 38 9.41 1.10 -14.19
C GLN A 38 8.46 1.70 -15.23
N ASP A 39 8.93 2.03 -16.43
CA ASP A 39 8.10 2.60 -17.49
C ASP A 39 7.00 1.64 -17.95
N VAL A 40 7.31 0.35 -18.04
CA VAL A 40 6.32 -0.68 -18.37
C VAL A 40 5.24 -0.76 -17.30
N LEU A 41 5.63 -0.79 -16.02
CA LEU A 41 4.68 -0.83 -14.91
C LEU A 41 3.82 0.44 -14.86
N PHE A 42 4.41 1.62 -15.10
CA PHE A 42 3.66 2.87 -15.20
C PHE A 42 2.62 2.84 -16.32
N LYS A 43 2.99 2.38 -17.51
CA LYS A 43 2.05 2.22 -18.64
C LYS A 43 0.91 1.24 -18.31
N GLN A 44 1.20 0.16 -17.58
CA GLN A 44 0.17 -0.78 -17.13
C GLN A 44 -0.79 -0.12 -16.13
N GLN A 45 -0.27 0.62 -15.15
CA GLN A 45 -1.09 1.37 -14.20
C GLN A 45 -1.95 2.43 -14.90
N GLU A 46 -1.42 3.13 -15.91
CA GLU A 46 -2.20 4.06 -16.72
C GLU A 46 -3.31 3.35 -17.50
N ALA A 47 -3.03 2.19 -18.09
CA ALA A 47 -4.03 1.40 -18.80
C ALA A 47 -5.13 0.89 -17.84
N ASP A 48 -4.77 0.44 -16.64
CA ASP A 48 -5.73 0.02 -15.62
C ASP A 48 -6.56 1.20 -15.11
N ALA A 49 -5.92 2.34 -14.85
CA ALA A 49 -6.61 3.58 -14.51
C ALA A 49 -7.55 4.04 -15.65
N ALA A 50 -7.16 3.88 -16.91
CA ALA A 50 -8.00 4.21 -18.06
C ALA A 50 -9.21 3.26 -18.19
N ARG A 51 -9.02 1.95 -17.98
CA ARG A 51 -10.12 0.96 -17.92
C ARG A 51 -11.09 1.30 -16.79
N TYR A 52 -10.56 1.65 -15.64
CA TYR A 52 -11.35 2.12 -14.52
C TYR A 52 -12.10 3.41 -14.84
N ARG A 53 -11.44 4.43 -15.41
CA ARG A 53 -12.10 5.66 -15.89
C ARG A 53 -13.18 5.38 -16.93
N TYR A 54 -12.97 4.41 -17.81
CA TYR A 54 -13.96 3.99 -18.81
C TYR A 54 -15.22 3.42 -18.13
N LEU A 55 -15.05 2.57 -17.11
CA LEU A 55 -16.18 2.09 -16.30
C LEU A 55 -16.81 3.22 -15.47
N ARG A 56 -16.00 4.13 -14.93
CA ARG A 56 -16.41 5.27 -14.08
C ARG A 56 -17.14 6.41 -14.81
N ASN A 57 -16.96 6.56 -16.12
CA ASN A 57 -17.55 7.70 -16.84
C ASN A 57 -18.75 7.31 -17.70
N ARG A 58 -19.19 6.05 -17.66
CA ARG A 58 -20.29 5.56 -18.51
C ARG A 58 -21.65 5.68 -17.81
N SER A 59 -22.66 6.09 -18.57
CA SER A 59 -24.05 6.20 -18.11
C SER A 59 -24.71 4.84 -17.93
N THR A 60 -25.42 4.64 -16.81
CA THR A 60 -26.14 3.41 -16.43
C THR A 60 -27.63 3.44 -16.84
N THR A 61 -28.00 4.27 -17.81
CA THR A 61 -29.39 4.35 -18.28
C THR A 61 -29.86 3.04 -18.92
N SER A 62 -31.17 2.79 -18.88
CA SER A 62 -31.81 1.62 -19.48
C SER A 62 -31.51 1.44 -20.98
N ALA A 63 -31.28 2.55 -21.71
CA ALA A 63 -30.83 2.51 -23.09
C ALA A 63 -29.40 1.96 -23.25
N ALA A 64 -28.47 2.34 -22.36
CA ALA A 64 -27.08 1.86 -22.39
C ALA A 64 -26.94 0.37 -22.05
N ILE A 65 -27.90 -0.20 -21.30
CA ILE A 65 -27.97 -1.64 -21.01
C ILE A 65 -28.38 -2.44 -22.26
N ALA A 66 -29.33 -1.91 -23.05
CA ALA A 66 -29.82 -2.56 -24.27
C ALA A 66 -28.77 -2.63 -25.39
N GLU A 67 -27.79 -1.72 -25.38
CA GLU A 67 -26.69 -1.66 -26.35
C GLU A 67 -25.54 -2.64 -26.05
N GLY A 68 -25.54 -3.28 -24.86
CA GLY A 68 -24.52 -4.24 -24.43
C GLY A 68 -23.25 -3.60 -23.83
N GLY A 69 -22.71 -4.25 -22.79
CA GLY A 69 -21.52 -3.78 -22.07
C GLY A 69 -21.15 -4.63 -20.84
N VAL A 70 -20.05 -4.24 -20.17
CA VAL A 70 -19.58 -4.83 -18.90
C VAL A 70 -19.94 -3.89 -17.75
N PHE A 71 -20.54 -4.45 -16.70
CA PHE A 71 -21.06 -3.70 -15.55
C PHE A 71 -20.77 -4.43 -14.24
N GLY A 72 -20.74 -3.69 -13.12
CA GLY A 72 -20.71 -4.25 -11.77
C GLY A 72 -22.13 -4.43 -11.23
N GLY A 73 -22.41 -5.54 -10.53
CA GLY A 73 -23.71 -5.77 -9.90
C GLY A 73 -23.63 -5.62 -8.39
N GLN A 74 -24.61 -4.94 -7.78
CA GLN A 74 -24.83 -4.97 -6.34
C GLN A 74 -25.94 -5.98 -6.02
N ILE A 75 -25.62 -6.93 -5.15
CA ILE A 75 -26.56 -7.90 -4.58
C ILE A 75 -26.80 -7.58 -3.10
N PRO A 76 -28.00 -7.88 -2.55
CA PRO A 76 -29.13 -8.60 -3.16
C PRO A 76 -30.03 -7.73 -4.05
N ASP A 77 -29.78 -6.44 -4.15
CA ASP A 77 -30.70 -5.48 -4.78
C ASP A 77 -30.77 -5.59 -6.32
N ASN A 78 -29.94 -6.45 -6.93
CA ASN A 78 -29.83 -6.66 -8.38
C ASN A 78 -29.64 -5.34 -9.15
N LEU A 79 -28.93 -4.38 -8.53
CA LEU A 79 -28.68 -3.07 -9.10
C LEU A 79 -27.43 -3.12 -9.98
N ILE A 80 -27.57 -2.65 -11.22
CA ILE A 80 -26.44 -2.49 -12.13
C ILE A 80 -25.76 -1.16 -11.82
N LEU A 81 -24.50 -1.24 -11.40
CA LEU A 81 -23.65 -0.11 -11.09
C LEU A 81 -22.57 0.04 -12.15
N GLY A 82 -22.34 1.28 -12.51
CA GLY A 82 -21.17 1.73 -13.22
C GLY A 82 -20.80 3.07 -12.62
N GLY A 83 -19.77 3.68 -13.15
CA GLY A 83 -19.61 5.08 -12.87
C GLY A 83 -19.02 5.41 -11.50
N GLU A 84 -19.25 6.64 -11.09
CA GLU A 84 -19.05 7.10 -9.70
C GLU A 84 -19.97 6.38 -8.70
N ASP A 85 -21.05 5.75 -9.16
CA ASP A 85 -21.97 4.99 -8.30
C ASP A 85 -21.35 3.66 -7.89
N LEU A 86 -20.60 3.01 -8.79
CA LEU A 86 -19.80 1.81 -8.47
C LEU A 86 -18.72 2.15 -7.44
N ASP A 87 -18.04 3.29 -7.63
CA ASP A 87 -17.00 3.77 -6.71
C ASP A 87 -17.58 4.04 -5.32
N ARG A 88 -18.67 4.82 -5.24
CA ARG A 88 -19.32 5.10 -3.95
C ARG A 88 -19.83 3.84 -3.28
N ALA A 89 -20.31 2.84 -4.03
CA ALA A 89 -20.71 1.56 -3.45
C ALA A 89 -19.53 0.77 -2.90
N ILE A 90 -18.39 0.78 -3.59
CA ILE A 90 -17.14 0.16 -3.11
C ILE A 90 -16.62 0.90 -1.87
N ASP A 91 -16.54 2.23 -1.90
CA ASP A 91 -16.08 3.05 -0.77
C ASP A 91 -16.99 2.90 0.44
N ALA A 92 -18.31 2.84 0.22
CA ALA A 92 -19.28 2.56 1.27
C ALA A 92 -19.10 1.15 1.83
N ALA A 93 -18.83 0.14 1.01
CA ALA A 93 -18.55 -1.22 1.48
C ALA A 93 -17.21 -1.31 2.24
N ILE A 94 -16.18 -0.59 1.80
CA ILE A 94 -14.89 -0.48 2.50
C ILE A 94 -15.08 0.24 3.84
N SER A 95 -15.83 1.33 3.88
CA SER A 95 -16.13 2.07 5.11
C SER A 95 -17.03 1.27 6.06
N GLN A 96 -18.01 0.53 5.52
CA GLN A 96 -18.87 -0.36 6.30
C GLN A 96 -18.14 -1.60 6.77
N SER A 97 -17.15 -2.11 6.03
CA SER A 97 -16.27 -3.18 6.52
C SER A 97 -15.27 -2.64 7.54
N ALA A 98 -14.80 -1.41 7.40
CA ALA A 98 -14.04 -0.70 8.43
C ALA A 98 -14.86 -0.53 9.72
N GLY A 99 -16.17 -0.25 9.61
CA GLY A 99 -17.10 -0.16 10.74
C GLY A 99 -17.66 -1.50 11.26
N ARG A 100 -17.73 -2.55 10.44
CA ARG A 100 -18.08 -3.93 10.88
C ARG A 100 -16.93 -4.60 11.62
N TYR A 101 -15.70 -4.25 11.25
CA TYR A 101 -14.51 -4.43 12.07
C TYR A 101 -14.25 -3.15 12.90
N GLY A 102 -15.31 -2.49 13.36
CA GLY A 102 -15.21 -1.41 14.32
C GLY A 102 -14.64 -1.97 15.62
N ASP A 103 -13.44 -1.51 15.96
CA ASP A 103 -12.81 -1.64 17.28
C ASP A 103 -12.70 -3.02 17.91
N THR A 104 -12.42 -4.08 17.13
CA THR A 104 -11.84 -5.25 17.79
C THR A 104 -10.48 -4.86 18.36
N LEU A 105 -10.18 -5.32 19.58
CA LEU A 105 -8.89 -5.10 20.23
C LEU A 105 -7.74 -5.47 19.29
N GLU A 106 -7.89 -6.58 18.57
CA GLU A 106 -6.89 -7.10 17.63
C GLU A 106 -6.59 -6.09 16.51
N ARG A 107 -7.60 -5.39 16.00
CA ARG A 107 -7.41 -4.37 14.97
C ARG A 107 -6.74 -3.12 15.55
N ARG A 108 -7.16 -2.68 16.75
CA ARG A 108 -6.60 -1.50 17.43
C ARG A 108 -5.13 -1.74 17.78
N LEU A 109 -4.81 -2.94 18.27
CA LEU A 109 -3.43 -3.39 18.51
C LEU A 109 -2.66 -3.54 17.19
N ALA A 110 -3.24 -4.11 16.14
CA ALA A 110 -2.58 -4.24 14.85
C ALA A 110 -2.22 -2.88 14.25
N LEU A 111 -3.09 -1.87 14.38
CA LEU A 111 -2.80 -0.50 13.97
C LEU A 111 -1.70 0.14 14.84
N CYS A 112 -1.74 -0.07 16.16
CA CYS A 112 -0.69 0.39 17.07
C CYS A 112 0.68 -0.25 16.75
N LEU A 113 0.69 -1.54 16.40
CA LEU A 113 1.87 -2.28 15.99
C LEU A 113 2.36 -1.88 14.59
N ALA A 114 1.46 -1.56 13.66
CA ALA A 114 1.84 -1.04 12.34
C ALA A 114 2.51 0.33 12.47
N GLU A 115 2.00 1.22 13.33
CA GLU A 115 2.66 2.51 13.64
C GLU A 115 4.06 2.34 14.23
N ILE A 116 4.29 1.26 15.00
CA ILE A 116 5.62 0.88 15.52
C ILE A 116 6.55 0.40 14.40
N VAL A 117 6.04 -0.33 13.42
CA VAL A 117 6.83 -0.89 12.30
C VAL A 117 7.16 0.18 11.25
N ASP A 118 6.22 1.06 10.94
CA ASP A 118 6.34 2.09 9.90
C ASP A 118 7.16 3.31 10.34
N GLN A 119 7.41 3.46 11.64
CA GLN A 119 8.33 4.47 12.16
C GLN A 119 9.71 3.84 12.36
N PRO A 120 10.76 4.32 11.68
CA PRO A 120 12.07 3.72 11.79
C PRO A 120 12.58 3.81 13.23
N LEU A 121 12.87 2.67 13.86
CA LEU A 121 13.58 2.52 15.14
C LEU A 121 15.04 3.04 15.09
N LEU A 122 15.39 3.86 14.09
CA LEU A 122 16.75 4.14 13.67
C LEU A 122 16.95 5.61 13.33
N THR A 123 17.17 6.43 14.35
CA THR A 123 18.07 7.59 14.24
C THR A 123 18.99 7.79 15.45
N GLY A 124 18.84 7.01 16.53
CA GLY A 124 19.70 7.15 17.70
C GLY A 124 21.01 6.38 17.56
N ARG A 125 22.14 7.08 17.69
CA ARG A 125 23.43 6.45 18.00
C ARG A 125 23.47 6.16 19.49
N ASP A 126 24.08 5.02 19.88
CA ASP A 126 24.50 4.79 21.26
C ASP A 126 25.34 5.98 21.74
N GLU A 127 24.86 6.72 22.74
CA GLU A 127 25.75 7.62 23.48
C GLU A 127 26.71 6.78 24.32
N PRO A 128 28.01 7.13 24.40
CA PRO A 128 28.98 6.32 25.13
C PRO A 128 28.59 6.23 26.61
N GLY A 129 28.13 5.03 27.04
CA GLY A 129 27.78 4.73 28.43
C GLY A 129 26.27 4.71 28.77
N GLY A 130 25.38 4.84 27.79
CA GLY A 130 23.94 4.99 28.05
C GLY A 130 23.13 3.71 28.30
N PHE A 131 23.51 2.57 27.72
CA PHE A 131 22.70 1.35 27.78
C PHE A 131 23.54 0.11 28.07
N SER A 132 23.11 -0.70 29.04
CA SER A 132 23.84 -1.87 29.54
C SER A 132 23.57 -3.15 28.76
N SER A 133 22.55 -3.19 27.90
CA SER A 133 22.26 -4.34 27.05
C SER A 133 21.60 -3.99 25.70
N PRO A 134 21.76 -4.83 24.66
CA PRO A 134 21.08 -4.66 23.37
C PRO A 134 19.56 -4.58 23.45
N LEU A 135 18.96 -5.14 24.51
CA LEU A 135 17.52 -5.09 24.73
C LEU A 135 17.09 -3.72 25.28
N GLU A 136 17.87 -3.12 26.17
CA GLU A 136 17.65 -1.75 26.67
C GLU A 136 17.82 -0.71 25.57
N ILE A 137 18.79 -0.89 24.67
CA ILE A 137 18.98 -0.05 23.48
C ILE A 137 17.70 -0.10 22.63
N ARG A 138 17.21 -1.31 22.32
CA ARG A 138 16.00 -1.48 21.51
C ARG A 138 14.78 -0.86 22.18
N LEU A 139 14.57 -1.11 23.47
CA LEU A 139 13.45 -0.54 24.23
C LEU A 139 13.54 0.99 24.37
N GLY A 140 14.75 1.55 24.52
CA GLY A 140 14.97 2.99 24.60
C GLY A 140 14.67 3.75 23.30
N PHE A 141 14.60 3.05 22.16
CA PHE A 141 14.23 3.61 20.86
C PHE A 141 12.76 3.38 20.46
N PHE A 142 11.99 2.64 21.26
CA PHE A 142 10.54 2.68 21.13
C PHE A 142 10.04 4.04 21.62
N LYS A 143 9.14 4.66 20.85
CA LYS A 143 8.40 5.83 21.33
C LYS A 143 7.55 5.42 22.54
N PRO A 144 7.82 5.94 23.75
CA PRO A 144 7.08 5.56 24.95
C PRO A 144 5.57 5.71 24.78
N GLU A 145 5.15 6.72 24.03
CA GLU A 145 3.75 7.05 23.77
C GLU A 145 3.00 5.95 23.00
N LEU A 146 3.71 5.18 22.16
CA LEU A 146 3.12 4.04 21.43
C LEU A 146 2.99 2.81 22.32
N SER A 147 3.93 2.61 23.25
CA SER A 147 3.83 1.55 24.26
C SER A 147 2.72 1.82 25.26
N GLU A 148 2.58 3.07 25.70
CA GLU A 148 1.48 3.51 26.57
C GLU A 148 0.13 3.34 25.88
N ARG A 149 0.02 3.76 24.62
CA ARG A 149 -1.20 3.56 23.83
C ARG A 149 -1.55 2.08 23.64
N ALA A 150 -0.56 1.19 23.44
CA ALA A 150 -0.82 -0.25 23.39
C ALA A 150 -1.27 -0.82 24.75
N ALA A 151 -0.72 -0.32 25.85
CA ALA A 151 -1.11 -0.72 27.20
C ALA A 151 -2.54 -0.26 27.53
N GLU A 152 -2.89 0.98 27.21
CA GLU A 152 -4.25 1.52 27.37
C GLU A 152 -5.29 0.66 26.62
N LEU A 153 -4.96 0.24 25.39
CA LEU A 153 -5.83 -0.65 24.61
C LEU A 153 -6.07 -2.00 25.28
N LEU A 154 -5.06 -2.58 25.93
CA LEU A 154 -5.17 -3.84 26.66
C LEU A 154 -5.94 -3.67 27.97
N GLU A 155 -5.71 -2.57 28.69
CA GLU A 155 -6.43 -2.26 29.92
C GLU A 155 -7.92 -2.05 29.68
N GLU A 156 -8.31 -1.44 28.56
CA GLU A 156 -9.72 -1.24 28.18
C GLU A 156 -10.50 -2.56 28.06
N VAL A 157 -9.83 -3.67 27.75
CA VAL A 157 -10.46 -5.01 27.68
C VAL A 157 -10.17 -5.87 28.91
N GLY A 158 -9.47 -5.31 29.92
CA GLY A 158 -9.14 -5.99 31.17
C GLY A 158 -8.01 -7.02 31.08
N LEU A 159 -7.06 -6.84 30.16
CA LEU A 159 -5.87 -7.67 30.00
C LEU A 159 -4.61 -7.02 30.59
#